data_AF-A0A0F0HBZ3-F1
#
_entry.id   AF-A0A0F0HBZ3-F1
#
_cell.length_a   1.000
_cell.length_b   1.000
_cell.length_c   1.000
_cell.angle_alpha   90.00
_cell.angle_beta   90.00
_cell.angle_gamma   90.00
#
_symmetry.space_group_name_H-M   'P 1'
#
loop_
_entity.id
_entity.type
_entity.pdbx_description
1 polymer ?
#
loop_
_entity_poly.entity_id
_entity_poly.type
_entity_poly.pdbx_seq_one_letter_code
_entity_poly.pdbx_strand_id
1 'polypeptide(L)'
;HRGGRTARAGESGSVVTLVTGNQRRGMTRLMQDAGIVPQTTQVRSGEEALRRITGAQAPSGVPVTITAPPAEQRRGGTASRGRRGSGSGSASAARRAGGRRSTVGRAA
;
A
#
# COMPACT_ATOMS: atom_id res chain seq x y z
N HIS A 1 -4.67 4.70 -8.79
CA HIS A 1 -4.26 5.60 -7.69
C HIS A 1 -2.94 6.31 -8.00
N ARG A 2 -2.92 7.29 -8.91
CA ARG A 2 -1.70 8.08 -9.21
C ARG A 2 -1.80 9.54 -8.75
N GLY A 3 -3.00 10.14 -8.75
CA GLY A 3 -3.21 11.55 -8.38
C GLY A 3 -3.76 11.81 -6.97
N GLY A 4 -4.07 10.78 -6.17
CA GLY A 4 -4.89 10.93 -4.95
C GLY A 4 -4.29 11.70 -3.76
N ARG A 5 -3.11 12.33 -3.91
CA ARG A 5 -2.44 13.07 -2.83
C ARG A 5 -1.95 14.46 -3.23
N THR A 6 -2.36 14.96 -4.39
CA THR A 6 -1.76 16.16 -4.99
C THR A 6 -2.36 17.48 -4.52
N ALA A 7 -3.27 17.45 -3.55
CA ALA A 7 -3.84 18.60 -2.88
C ALA A 7 -3.83 18.34 -1.37
N ARG A 8 -3.30 19.30 -0.58
CA ARG A 8 -3.48 19.30 0.89
C ARG A 8 -4.85 19.90 1.22
N ALA A 9 -5.36 19.67 2.43
CA ALA A 9 -6.66 20.22 2.83
C ALA A 9 -6.69 21.74 2.63
N GLY A 10 -7.55 22.21 1.72
CA GLY A 10 -7.71 23.62 1.38
C GLY A 10 -6.82 24.14 0.24
N GLU A 11 -5.90 23.36 -0.31
CA GLU A 11 -5.03 23.79 -1.41
C GLU A 11 -5.25 23.02 -2.71
N SER A 12 -5.21 23.74 -3.83
CA SER A 12 -5.15 23.15 -5.17
C SER A 12 -3.75 22.63 -5.46
N GLY A 13 -3.63 21.56 -6.24
CA GLY A 13 -2.35 21.14 -6.80
C GLY A 13 -2.49 20.45 -8.15
N SER A 14 -1.38 20.37 -8.87
CA SER A 14 -1.34 19.91 -10.26
C SER A 14 -0.73 18.52 -10.36
N VAL A 15 -1.33 17.67 -11.21
CA VAL A 15 -0.77 16.38 -11.63
C VAL A 15 -0.37 16.50 -13.08
N VAL A 16 0.92 16.33 -13.36
CA VAL A 16 1.44 16.30 -14.73
C VAL A 16 1.72 14.86 -15.11
N THR A 17 1.22 14.44 -16.27
CA THR A 17 1.53 13.13 -16.86
C THR A 17 2.19 13.35 -18.21
N LEU A 18 3.43 12.89 -18.37
CA LEU A 18 4.13 12.91 -19.64
C LEU A 18 3.78 11.64 -20.41
N VAL A 19 3.36 11.81 -21.67
CA VAL A 19 3.01 10.69 -22.56
C VAL A 19 3.77 10.80 -23.86
N THR A 20 4.18 9.65 -24.37
CA THR A 20 4.77 9.54 -25.71
C THR A 20 3.67 9.43 -26.77
N GLY A 21 4.01 9.65 -28.05
CA GLY A 21 3.03 9.70 -29.14
C GLY A 21 2.18 8.43 -29.27
N ASN A 22 2.78 7.25 -29.10
CA ASN A 22 2.09 5.96 -29.13
C ASN A 22 1.14 5.73 -27.94
N GLN A 23 1.40 6.37 -26.79
CA GLN A 23 0.57 6.23 -25.58
C GLN A 23 -0.65 7.17 -25.57
N ARG A 24 -0.67 8.18 -26.44
CA ARG A 24 -1.67 9.26 -26.41
C ARG A 24 -3.12 8.77 -26.43
N ARG A 25 -3.45 7.84 -27.34
CA ARG A 25 -4.82 7.30 -27.46
C ARG A 25 -5.28 6.56 -26.20
N GLY A 26 -4.40 5.77 -25.60
CA GLY A 26 -4.70 5.06 -24.36
C GLY A 26 -4.93 6.03 -23.21
N MET A 27 -4.09 7.05 -23.08
CA MET A 27 -4.24 8.07 -22.04
C MET A 27 -5.52 8.88 -22.19
N THR A 28 -5.89 9.28 -23.42
CA THR A 28 -7.14 10.03 -23.65
C THR A 28 -8.36 9.23 -23.19
N ARG A 29 -8.42 7.93 -23.50
CA ARG A 29 -9.52 7.06 -23.04
C ARG A 29 -9.54 6.94 -21.53
N LEU A 30 -8.39 6.70 -20.90
CA LEU A 30 -8.28 6.60 -19.45
C LEU A 30 -8.79 7.87 -18.75
N MET A 31 -8.46 9.05 -19.28
CA MET A 31 -8.91 10.33 -18.71
C MET A 31 -10.43 10.52 -18.89
N GLN A 32 -10.98 10.14 -20.04
CA GLN A 32 -12.42 10.15 -20.29
C GLN A 32 -13.17 9.21 -19.34
N ASP A 33 -12.70 7.98 -19.18
CA ASP A 33 -13.29 6.99 -18.27
C ASP A 33 -13.25 7.47 -16.80
N ALA A 34 -12.20 8.23 -16.45
CA ALA A 34 -12.06 8.84 -15.12
C ALA A 34 -12.87 10.15 -14.94
N GLY A 35 -13.56 10.64 -15.98
CA GLY A 35 -14.28 11.91 -15.94
C GLY A 35 -13.37 13.14 -15.79
N ILE A 36 -12.10 13.02 -16.19
CA ILE A 36 -11.10 14.08 -16.07
C ILE A 36 -10.97 14.79 -17.42
N VAL A 37 -11.01 16.12 -17.42
CA VAL A 37 -10.72 16.95 -18.59
C VAL A 37 -9.31 17.54 -18.46
N PRO A 38 -8.27 16.91 -19.04
CA PRO A 38 -6.90 17.38 -18.89
C PRO A 38 -6.60 18.54 -19.83
N GLN A 39 -5.77 19.48 -19.37
CA GLN A 39 -5.07 20.42 -20.26
C GLN A 39 -3.95 19.67 -20.99
N THR A 40 -3.96 19.73 -22.32
CA THR A 40 -2.98 19.01 -23.15
C THR A 40 -2.11 19.99 -23.92
N THR A 41 -0.80 19.92 -23.70
CA THR A 41 0.19 20.73 -24.41
C THR A 41 1.21 19.79 -25.05
N GLN A 42 1.43 19.91 -26.37
CA GLN A 42 2.55 19.23 -27.00
C GLN A 42 3.83 20.01 -26.69
N VAL A 43 4.85 19.31 -26.21
CA VAL A 43 6.12 19.92 -25.82
C VAL A 43 7.31 19.07 -26.26
N ARG A 44 8.46 19.71 -26.41
CA ARG A 44 9.79 19.08 -26.47
C ARG A 44 10.57 19.30 -25.18
N SER A 45 11.65 18.54 -25.02
CA SER A 45 12.57 18.75 -23.89
C SER A 45 13.15 20.17 -23.94
N GLY A 46 13.20 20.84 -22.80
CA GLY A 46 13.76 22.19 -22.68
C GLY A 46 12.83 23.35 -23.08
N GLU A 47 11.66 23.07 -23.67
CA GLU A 47 10.72 24.12 -24.03
C GLU A 47 10.16 24.86 -22.81
N GLU A 48 9.92 26.16 -22.99
CA GLU A 48 9.45 27.04 -21.93
C GLU A 48 8.11 26.59 -21.35
N ALA A 49 7.20 26.07 -22.18
CA ALA A 49 5.90 25.57 -21.75
C ALA A 49 6.03 24.45 -20.70
N LEU A 50 6.99 23.53 -20.86
CA LEU A 50 7.22 22.44 -19.92
C LEU A 50 7.69 22.97 -18.56
N ARG A 51 8.60 23.94 -18.55
CA ARG A 51 9.04 24.64 -17.32
C ARG A 51 7.88 25.36 -16.63
N ARG A 52 7.08 26.10 -17.38
CA ARG A 52 5.93 26.86 -16.84
C ARG A 52 4.88 25.94 -16.20
N ILE A 53 4.51 24.85 -16.88
CA ILE A 53 3.48 23.91 -16.41
C ILE A 53 3.93 23.17 -15.14
N THR A 54 5.20 22.77 -15.08
CA THR A 54 5.71 21.95 -13.97
C THR A 54 6.26 22.76 -12.80
N GLY A 55 6.55 24.05 -13.00
CA GLY A 55 7.29 24.86 -12.03
C GLY A 55 8.74 24.39 -11.83
N ALA A 56 9.27 23.56 -12.74
CA ALA A 56 10.59 22.98 -12.58
C ALA A 56 11.69 24.05 -12.55
N GLN A 57 12.55 23.96 -11.54
CA GLN A 57 13.74 24.79 -11.35
C GLN A 57 15.00 23.93 -11.46
N ALA A 58 16.12 24.55 -11.82
CA ALA A 58 17.41 23.86 -11.84
C ALA A 58 17.73 23.35 -10.42
N PRO A 59 18.07 22.07 -10.24
CA PRO A 59 18.49 21.57 -8.94
C PRO A 59 19.78 22.27 -8.51
N SER A 60 19.94 22.53 -7.21
CA SER A 60 21.14 23.19 -6.67
C SER A 60 22.43 22.37 -6.86
N GLY A 61 22.32 21.06 -7.07
CA GLY A 61 23.44 20.13 -7.11
C GLY A 61 24.04 19.81 -5.73
N VAL A 62 23.60 20.48 -4.66
CA VAL A 62 24.05 20.24 -3.29
C VAL A 62 23.27 19.05 -2.70
N PRO A 63 23.94 17.96 -2.26
CA PRO A 63 23.27 16.83 -1.62
C PRO A 63 22.52 17.24 -0.34
N VAL A 64 21.34 16.68 -0.12
CA VAL A 64 20.56 16.91 1.12
C VAL A 64 20.96 15.87 2.16
N THR A 65 21.46 16.32 3.32
CA THR A 65 21.70 15.45 4.48
C THR A 65 20.38 15.06 5.12
N ILE A 66 20.06 13.77 5.14
CA ILE A 66 18.88 13.25 5.82
C ILE A 66 19.27 12.89 7.25
N THR A 67 18.80 13.66 8.24
CA THR A 67 18.98 13.31 9.65
C THR A 67 18.16 12.07 9.97
N ALA A 68 18.80 11.04 10.53
CA ALA A 68 18.12 9.85 10.98
C ALA A 68 17.09 10.21 12.07
N PRO A 69 15.86 9.67 12.02
CA PRO A 69 14.89 9.90 13.09
C PRO A 69 15.47 9.38 14.43
N PRO A 70 15.21 10.07 15.55
CA PRO A 70 15.70 9.65 16.85
C PRO A 70 15.21 8.23 17.17
N ALA A 71 16.09 7.40 17.73
CA ALA A 71 15.74 6.03 18.11
C ALA A 71 14.57 6.07 19.11
N GLU A 72 13.46 5.42 18.74
CA GLU A 72 12.31 5.30 19.63
C GLU A 72 12.71 4.45 20.84
N GLN A 73 12.78 5.10 22.00
CA GLN A 73 13.10 4.42 23.24
C GLN A 73 11.91 3.54 23.62
N ARG A 74 12.03 2.23 23.36
CA ARG A 74 11.06 1.23 23.79
C ARG A 74 10.83 1.40 25.29
N ARG A 75 9.69 1.99 25.66
CA ARG A 75 9.26 2.04 27.06
C ARG A 75 9.10 0.59 27.51
N GLY A 76 9.96 0.15 28.43
CA GLY A 76 9.97 -1.20 28.95
C GLY A 76 8.56 -1.56 29.41
N GLY A 77 7.95 -2.55 28.75
CA GLY A 77 6.69 -3.12 29.19
C GLY A 77 6.85 -3.64 30.61
N THR A 78 5.95 -3.23 31.49
CA THR A 78 5.86 -3.75 32.86
C THR A 78 5.92 -5.27 32.83
N ALA A 79 6.81 -5.85 33.64
CA ALA A 79 6.94 -7.29 33.77
C ALA A 79 5.60 -7.85 34.28
N SER A 80 4.79 -8.43 33.38
CA SER A 80 3.65 -9.24 33.79
C SER A 80 4.21 -10.50 34.46
N ARG A 81 4.30 -10.45 35.78
CA ARG A 81 4.50 -11.63 36.63
C ARG A 81 3.21 -12.45 36.59
N GLY A 82 2.99 -13.13 35.47
CA GLY A 82 1.92 -14.09 35.24
C GLY A 82 2.48 -15.50 35.11
N ARG A 83 3.26 -15.96 36.10
CA ARG A 83 3.67 -17.36 36.20
C ARG A 83 2.53 -18.16 36.84
N ARG A 84 2.01 -19.13 36.08
CA ARG A 84 1.42 -20.44 36.46
C ARG A 84 0.04 -20.66 35.83
N GLY A 85 0.07 -21.00 34.54
CA GLY A 85 -0.99 -21.78 33.91
C GLY A 85 -0.69 -23.28 34.01
N SER A 86 -1.76 -24.03 34.24
CA SER A 86 -2.00 -25.41 33.80
C SER A 86 -1.53 -26.57 34.69
N GLY A 87 -2.52 -27.15 35.40
CA GLY A 87 -2.90 -28.54 35.12
C GLY A 87 -2.50 -29.62 36.13
N SER A 88 -2.89 -29.49 37.40
CA SER A 88 -2.99 -30.65 38.30
C SER A 88 -4.12 -31.55 37.82
N GLY A 89 -3.81 -32.81 37.52
CA GLY A 89 -4.74 -33.76 36.94
C GLY A 89 -5.91 -34.16 37.86
N SER A 90 -6.97 -34.66 37.24
CA SER A 90 -7.83 -35.71 37.77
C SER A 90 -8.90 -36.08 36.74
N ALA A 91 -9.25 -37.36 36.74
CA ALA A 91 -10.47 -37.94 36.19
C ALA A 91 -10.57 -38.12 34.66
N SER A 92 -9.76 -39.05 34.16
CA SER A 92 -10.21 -40.01 33.17
C SER A 92 -11.44 -40.78 33.69
N ALA A 93 -12.65 -40.36 33.36
CA ALA A 93 -13.86 -41.16 33.59
C ALA A 93 -15.04 -40.69 32.73
N ALA A 94 -15.01 -41.00 31.44
CA ALA A 94 -16.23 -41.05 30.63
C ALA A 94 -16.17 -42.25 29.68
N ARG A 95 -16.32 -43.44 30.28
CA ARG A 95 -16.73 -44.65 29.56
C ARG A 95 -18.23 -44.53 29.29
N ARG A 96 -18.61 -44.54 28.01
CA ARG A 96 -19.91 -44.94 27.40
C ARG A 96 -19.92 -44.34 26.00
N ALA A 97 -20.35 -44.97 24.93
CA ALA A 97 -20.75 -46.32 24.59
C ALA A 97 -20.99 -46.25 23.07
N GLY A 98 -20.81 -47.37 22.38
CA GLY A 98 -21.55 -47.60 21.13
C GLY A 98 -20.75 -47.49 19.83
N GLY A 99 -20.57 -48.64 19.20
CA GLY A 99 -20.92 -48.75 17.78
C GLY A 99 -19.76 -48.86 16.79
N ARG A 100 -18.96 -49.94 16.90
CA ARG A 100 -18.29 -50.50 15.73
C ARG A 100 -19.35 -51.05 14.78
N ARG A 101 -19.49 -50.51 13.57
CA ARG A 101 -19.96 -51.26 12.41
C ARG A 101 -19.18 -50.82 11.17
N SER A 102 -18.27 -51.71 10.78
CA SER A 102 -17.55 -51.76 9.53
C SER A 102 -18.47 -52.17 8.38
N THR A 103 -18.55 -51.34 7.35
CA THR A 103 -18.70 -51.74 5.95
C THR A 103 -17.51 -51.07 5.26
N VAL A 104 -16.69 -51.71 4.43
CA VAL A 104 -16.98 -52.22 3.08
C VAL A 104 -15.84 -53.18 2.70
N GLY A 105 -16.13 -54.25 1.96
CA GLY A 105 -15.09 -55.12 1.39
C GLY A 105 -15.63 -56.27 0.57
N ARG A 106 -16.19 -55.96 -0.61
CA ARG A 106 -16.60 -56.89 -1.66
C ARG A 106 -15.36 -57.37 -2.43
N ALA A 107 -15.15 -58.67 -2.53
CA ALA A 107 -14.30 -59.30 -3.56
C ALA A 107 -14.72 -60.77 -3.77
N ALA A 108 -14.74 -61.15 -5.05
CA ALA A 108 -15.10 -62.44 -5.68
C ALA A 108 -16.59 -62.81 -5.67
#